data_AF-A0A2D4EXD5-F1
#
_entry.id   AF-A0A2D4EXD5-F1
#
_cell.length_a   1.000
_cell.length_b   1.000
_cell.length_c   1.000
_cell.angle_alpha   90.00
_cell.angle_beta   90.00
_cell.angle_gamma   90.00
#
_symmetry.space_group_name_H-M   'P 1'
#
loop_
_entity.id
_entity.type
_entity.pdbx_description
1 polymer ?
#
loop_
_entity_poly.entity_id
_entity_poly.type
_entity_poly.pdbx_seq_one_letter_code
_entity_poly.pdbx_strand_id
1 'polypeptide(L)'
;MTFYTTLVGLLNASNYNFGGEFVEAMIRQLKECMKANLYNEAVYLVRFLSDLVNCHVIAAPSMVAMFENFVNVTQEEDVPQVRSDWYVYAFLSSLPWVGKELYEKKDTEMEHILSTVETYMKRRQKTHVPMLQVWSVDKPHPQEEYLDCLWAQIQKMKKDHWQERHIPRPYLAFDSVLCEALQHNLPPFTPLPHAADSVYPMPRVTFRMFDYTDDPEGPIMPGSHSVERFVIEENLHCIIRSFWKERMTCAVELTSYPGNHKIPLNYHIVEVIFAELFQLPVPPHMEIMYTTLFIELCKLQPGSLPQVLAQATEMLYMRLDTMNTICIDRFINWFSHHLSNFEFRWSWEDWSDSVSEDLDRPRPKFVREVLEKCMRLSYHQRIIDIVPASFSVLTPANPTCVYKYGEESNQSLPGYNVALCLNIAIKNKVSNDDIFTILKDVPNPNRDNDDEGFSFNPLKIDVFVQALLHLASKSFSH
;
A
#
# COMPACT_ATOMS: atom_id res chain seq x y z
N MET A 1 -18.47 -11.74 -6.00
CA MET A 1 -19.73 -11.20 -5.44
C MET A 1 -20.94 -11.55 -6.32
N THR A 2 -21.02 -11.07 -7.57
CA THR A 2 -22.21 -11.21 -8.45
C THR A 2 -22.62 -12.67 -8.74
N PHE A 3 -21.67 -13.60 -8.75
CA PHE A 3 -21.95 -15.04 -8.83
C PHE A 3 -22.77 -15.53 -7.62
N TYR A 4 -22.44 -15.06 -6.41
CA TYR A 4 -23.12 -15.48 -5.18
C TYR A 4 -24.49 -14.82 -5.04
N THR A 5 -24.65 -13.55 -5.42
CA THR A 5 -25.97 -12.89 -5.44
C THR A 5 -26.91 -13.56 -6.44
N THR A 6 -26.40 -13.95 -7.62
CA THR A 6 -27.16 -14.76 -8.60
C THR A 6 -27.61 -16.09 -7.98
N LEU A 7 -26.72 -16.81 -7.31
CA LEU A 7 -27.06 -18.07 -6.62
C LEU A 7 -28.16 -17.86 -5.56
N VAL A 8 -28.05 -16.81 -4.74
CA VAL A 8 -29.08 -16.46 -3.74
C VAL A 8 -30.40 -16.10 -4.42
N GLY A 9 -30.38 -15.40 -5.56
CA GLY A 9 -31.57 -15.12 -6.37
C GLY A 9 -32.29 -16.39 -6.82
N LEU A 10 -31.54 -17.37 -7.34
CA LEU A 10 -32.10 -18.66 -7.76
C LEU A 10 -32.66 -19.48 -6.58
N LEU A 11 -32.00 -19.42 -5.42
CA LEU A 11 -32.48 -20.05 -4.19
C LEU A 11 -33.76 -19.37 -3.67
N ASN A 12 -33.84 -18.04 -3.70
CA ASN A 12 -35.05 -17.29 -3.33
C ASN A 12 -36.23 -17.63 -4.26
N ALA A 13 -36.00 -17.68 -5.57
CA ALA A 13 -37.02 -18.07 -6.55
C ALA A 13 -37.56 -19.49 -6.28
N SER A 14 -36.70 -20.39 -5.78
CA SER A 14 -37.08 -21.75 -5.42
C SER A 14 -37.75 -21.86 -4.04
N ASN A 15 -37.34 -21.02 -3.08
CA ASN A 15 -37.84 -21.01 -1.71
C ASN A 15 -37.80 -19.59 -1.13
N TYR A 16 -38.95 -18.92 -1.16
CA TYR A 16 -39.11 -17.56 -0.66
C TYR A 16 -38.73 -17.41 0.83
N ASN A 17 -39.08 -18.38 1.67
CA ASN A 17 -38.78 -18.32 3.11
C ASN A 17 -37.27 -18.31 3.37
N PHE A 18 -36.51 -19.10 2.60
CA PHE A 18 -35.04 -19.08 2.66
C PHE A 18 -34.49 -17.71 2.30
N GLY A 19 -35.01 -17.06 1.26
CA GLY A 19 -34.58 -15.71 0.88
C GLY A 19 -34.79 -14.69 2.02
N GLY A 20 -35.92 -14.76 2.71
CA GLY A 20 -36.22 -13.91 3.85
C GLY A 20 -35.26 -14.13 5.02
N GLU A 21 -35.06 -15.39 5.43
CA GLU A 21 -34.11 -15.76 6.49
C GLU A 21 -32.67 -15.34 6.15
N PHE A 22 -32.26 -15.50 4.88
CA PHE A 22 -30.95 -15.08 4.40
C PHE A 22 -30.75 -13.57 4.53
N VAL A 23 -31.73 -12.78 4.08
CA VAL A 23 -31.68 -11.31 4.16
C VAL A 23 -31.63 -10.83 5.62
N GLU A 24 -32.42 -11.45 6.51
CA GLU A 24 -32.36 -11.16 7.95
C GLU A 24 -31.00 -11.50 8.56
N ALA A 25 -30.41 -12.64 8.19
CA ALA A 25 -29.08 -13.05 8.62
C ALA A 25 -28.00 -12.05 8.15
N MET A 26 -28.09 -11.56 6.90
CA MET A 26 -27.17 -10.56 6.36
C MET A 26 -27.24 -9.23 7.11
N ILE A 27 -28.43 -8.75 7.47
CA ILE A 27 -28.59 -7.52 8.26
C ILE A 27 -28.05 -7.70 9.68
N ARG A 28 -28.24 -8.88 10.29
CA ARG A 28 -27.65 -9.22 11.59
C ARG A 28 -26.13 -9.21 11.52
N GLN A 29 -25.56 -9.87 10.51
CA GLN A 29 -24.12 -9.91 10.28
C GLN A 29 -23.55 -8.51 10.04
N LEU A 30 -24.25 -7.66 9.29
CA LEU A 30 -23.85 -6.27 9.08
C LEU A 30 -23.75 -5.50 10.41
N LYS A 31 -24.78 -5.63 11.27
CA LYS A 31 -24.78 -5.00 12.61
C LYS A 31 -23.65 -5.53 13.49
N GLU A 32 -23.37 -6.84 13.43
CA GLU A 32 -22.27 -7.47 14.16
C GLU A 32 -20.90 -6.99 13.70
N CYS A 33 -20.65 -6.93 12.38
CA CYS A 33 -19.42 -6.37 11.82
C CYS A 33 -19.20 -4.92 12.27
N MET A 34 -20.24 -4.09 12.20
CA MET A 34 -20.15 -2.68 12.62
C MET A 34 -19.88 -2.54 14.12
N LYS A 35 -20.53 -3.36 14.95
CA LYS A 35 -20.26 -3.42 16.40
C LYS A 35 -18.82 -3.86 16.71
N ALA A 36 -18.26 -4.73 15.88
CA ALA A 36 -16.88 -5.19 16.00
C ALA A 36 -15.86 -4.25 15.33
N ASN A 37 -16.26 -3.07 14.86
CA ASN A 37 -15.43 -2.14 14.08
C ASN A 37 -14.85 -2.72 12.77
N LEU A 38 -15.46 -3.79 12.24
CA LEU A 38 -15.08 -4.45 10.97
C LEU A 38 -15.73 -3.74 9.78
N TYR A 39 -15.50 -2.43 9.68
CA TYR A 39 -16.12 -1.55 8.68
C TYR A 39 -15.73 -1.89 7.24
N ASN A 40 -14.53 -2.43 7.00
CA ASN A 40 -14.11 -2.89 5.68
C ASN A 40 -14.91 -4.12 5.22
N GLU A 41 -15.22 -5.04 6.13
CA GLU A 41 -16.05 -6.22 5.83
C GLU A 41 -17.51 -5.82 5.63
N ALA A 42 -18.01 -4.90 6.45
CA ALA A 42 -19.36 -4.37 6.36
C ALA A 42 -19.67 -3.76 4.98
N VAL A 43 -18.69 -3.12 4.30
CA VAL A 43 -18.87 -2.61 2.93
C VAL A 43 -19.23 -3.74 1.95
N TYR A 44 -18.61 -4.92 2.06
CA TYR A 44 -18.94 -6.05 1.19
C TYR A 44 -20.35 -6.57 1.43
N LEU A 45 -20.82 -6.58 2.68
CA LEU A 45 -22.20 -6.95 3.01
C LEU A 45 -23.20 -5.95 2.41
N VAL A 46 -22.91 -4.64 2.49
CA VAL A 46 -23.75 -3.59 1.89
C VAL A 46 -23.79 -3.72 0.36
N ARG A 47 -22.65 -3.94 -0.29
CA ARG A 47 -22.60 -4.18 -1.75
C ARG A 47 -23.33 -5.47 -2.14
N PHE A 48 -23.24 -6.52 -1.32
CA PHE A 48 -23.96 -7.77 -1.55
C PHE A 48 -25.48 -7.57 -1.48
N LEU A 49 -25.98 -6.89 -0.42
CA LEU A 49 -27.39 -6.51 -0.29
C LEU A 49 -27.85 -5.62 -1.45
N SER A 50 -26.98 -4.73 -1.92
CA SER A 50 -27.25 -3.86 -3.06
C SER A 50 -27.45 -4.66 -4.35
N ASP A 51 -26.52 -5.56 -4.69
CA ASP A 51 -26.62 -6.35 -5.93
C ASP A 51 -27.73 -7.43 -5.87
N LEU A 52 -28.19 -7.81 -4.67
CA LEU A 52 -29.39 -8.64 -4.49
C LEU A 52 -30.69 -7.97 -4.97
N VAL A 53 -30.72 -6.63 -5.14
CA VAL A 53 -31.85 -5.95 -5.79
C VAL A 53 -31.91 -6.34 -7.27
N ASN A 54 -30.76 -6.35 -7.96
CA ASN A 54 -30.68 -6.77 -9.36
C ASN A 54 -31.05 -8.25 -9.55
N CYS A 55 -30.95 -9.05 -8.48
CA CYS A 55 -31.33 -10.46 -8.46
C CYS A 55 -32.79 -10.69 -8.05
N HIS A 56 -33.60 -9.63 -7.92
CA HIS A 56 -35.00 -9.67 -7.48
C HIS A 56 -35.20 -10.35 -6.11
N VAL A 57 -34.21 -10.27 -5.22
CA VAL A 57 -34.33 -10.76 -3.83
C VAL A 57 -34.76 -9.65 -2.90
N ILE A 58 -34.20 -8.44 -3.05
CA ILE A 58 -34.52 -7.28 -2.22
C ILE A 58 -35.27 -6.24 -3.04
N ALA A 59 -36.33 -5.68 -2.47
CA ALA A 59 -37.08 -4.59 -3.11
C ALA A 59 -36.27 -3.28 -3.09
N ALA A 60 -36.11 -2.64 -4.25
CA ALA A 60 -35.37 -1.39 -4.43
C ALA A 60 -35.74 -0.28 -3.41
N PRO A 61 -37.04 -0.04 -3.08
CA PRO A 61 -37.40 0.97 -2.08
C PRO A 61 -36.77 0.75 -0.70
N SER A 62 -36.58 -0.51 -0.29
CA SER A 62 -35.97 -0.82 1.01
C SER A 62 -34.46 -0.58 1.04
N MET A 63 -33.77 -0.75 -0.09
CA MET A 63 -32.37 -0.33 -0.24
C MET A 63 -32.21 1.19 -0.27
N VAL A 64 -33.10 1.91 -0.96
CA VAL A 64 -33.10 3.38 -0.97
C VAL A 64 -33.28 3.91 0.46
N ALA A 65 -34.26 3.39 1.20
CA ALA A 65 -34.47 3.77 2.60
C ALA A 65 -33.25 3.47 3.50
N MET A 66 -32.55 2.35 3.26
CA MET A 66 -31.29 2.07 3.97
C MET A 66 -30.21 3.10 3.63
N PHE A 67 -30.07 3.50 2.37
CA PHE A 67 -29.10 4.51 1.95
C PHE A 67 -29.45 5.93 2.39
N GLU A 68 -30.72 6.30 2.47
CA GLU A 68 -31.16 7.54 3.13
C GLU A 68 -30.67 7.57 4.58
N ASN A 69 -30.87 6.47 5.33
CA ASN A 69 -30.37 6.35 6.70
C ASN A 69 -28.84 6.43 6.78
N PHE A 70 -28.11 5.88 5.81
CA PHE A 70 -26.64 6.00 5.76
C PHE A 70 -26.21 7.45 5.56
N VAL A 71 -26.80 8.15 4.59
CA VAL A 71 -26.41 9.53 4.27
C VAL A 71 -26.87 10.52 5.35
N ASN A 72 -27.94 10.20 6.09
CA ASN A 72 -28.36 10.98 7.26
C ASN A 72 -27.30 11.02 8.38
N VAL A 73 -26.37 10.06 8.44
CA VAL A 73 -25.21 10.11 9.37
C VAL A 73 -24.33 11.33 9.12
N THR A 74 -24.37 11.92 7.92
CA THR A 74 -23.65 13.17 7.64
C THR A 74 -24.21 14.36 8.41
N GLN A 75 -25.46 14.30 8.91
CA GLN A 75 -26.12 15.35 9.67
C GLN A 75 -26.06 15.15 11.20
N GLU A 76 -25.43 14.06 11.66
CA GLU A 76 -25.18 13.86 13.09
C GLU A 76 -24.22 14.96 13.60
N GLU A 77 -24.56 15.56 14.74
CA GLU A 77 -23.72 16.54 15.42
C GLU A 77 -22.66 15.83 16.28
N ASP A 78 -21.51 16.48 16.50
CA ASP A 78 -20.44 16.02 17.38
C ASP A 78 -19.87 14.61 17.08
N VAL A 79 -19.91 14.17 15.81
CA VAL A 79 -19.29 12.91 15.37
C VAL A 79 -18.03 13.11 14.54
N PRO A 80 -17.08 12.15 14.56
CA PRO A 80 -15.89 12.23 13.72
C PRO A 80 -16.20 12.20 12.22
N GLN A 81 -15.49 12.98 11.41
CA GLN A 81 -15.64 12.99 9.94
C GLN A 81 -15.50 11.57 9.34
N VAL A 82 -14.56 10.76 9.86
CA VAL A 82 -14.32 9.37 9.40
C VAL A 82 -15.53 8.44 9.56
N ARG A 83 -16.47 8.76 10.47
CA ARG A 83 -17.74 8.05 10.60
C ARG A 83 -18.62 8.33 9.39
N SER A 84 -18.92 9.61 9.14
CA SER A 84 -19.76 10.05 8.03
C SER A 84 -19.15 9.64 6.68
N ASP A 85 -17.83 9.76 6.56
CA ASP A 85 -17.05 9.33 5.38
C ASP A 85 -17.24 7.85 5.06
N TRP A 86 -17.30 6.97 6.08
CA TRP A 86 -17.51 5.54 5.84
C TRP A 86 -18.91 5.23 5.29
N TYR A 87 -19.97 5.83 5.86
CA TYR A 87 -21.35 5.61 5.39
C TYR A 87 -21.55 6.15 3.97
N VAL A 88 -20.99 7.32 3.66
CA VAL A 88 -20.99 7.88 2.30
C VAL A 88 -20.22 6.97 1.35
N TYR A 89 -19.05 6.45 1.74
CA TYR A 89 -18.29 5.50 0.93
C TYR A 89 -19.06 4.20 0.69
N ALA A 90 -19.70 3.61 1.71
CA ALA A 90 -20.48 2.38 1.60
C ALA A 90 -21.66 2.55 0.62
N PHE A 91 -22.33 3.70 0.67
CA PHE A 91 -23.36 4.09 -0.32
C PHE A 91 -22.77 4.25 -1.73
N LEU A 92 -21.84 5.19 -1.92
CA LEU A 92 -21.32 5.53 -3.24
C LEU A 92 -20.67 4.32 -3.93
N SER A 93 -19.89 3.55 -3.19
CA SER A 93 -19.22 2.37 -3.74
C SER A 93 -20.15 1.20 -4.02
N SER A 94 -21.43 1.27 -3.67
CA SER A 94 -22.43 0.25 -4.05
C SER A 94 -23.13 0.58 -5.37
N LEU A 95 -23.12 1.85 -5.78
CA LEU A 95 -23.80 2.33 -6.99
C LEU A 95 -23.30 1.73 -8.31
N PRO A 96 -22.01 1.33 -8.49
CA PRO A 96 -21.60 0.62 -9.70
C PRO A 96 -22.42 -0.67 -9.93
N TRP A 97 -22.88 -1.31 -8.85
CA TRP A 97 -23.69 -2.52 -8.93
C TRP A 97 -25.18 -2.23 -9.06
N VAL A 98 -25.73 -1.34 -8.22
CA VAL A 98 -27.20 -1.19 -8.08
C VAL A 98 -27.74 0.16 -8.56
N GLY A 99 -26.88 1.13 -8.87
CA GLY A 99 -27.26 2.53 -9.08
C GLY A 99 -28.32 2.71 -10.17
N LYS A 100 -28.21 1.95 -11.27
CA LYS A 100 -29.20 1.93 -12.35
C LYS A 100 -30.59 1.55 -11.86
N GLU A 101 -30.72 0.40 -11.20
CA GLU A 101 -32.02 -0.13 -10.73
C GLU A 101 -32.66 0.80 -9.68
N LEU A 102 -31.87 1.34 -8.74
CA LEU A 102 -32.40 2.28 -7.75
C LEU A 102 -32.89 3.58 -8.41
N TYR A 103 -32.11 4.12 -9.35
CA TYR A 103 -32.46 5.36 -10.02
C TYR A 103 -33.67 5.19 -10.96
N GLU A 104 -33.82 4.04 -11.62
CA GLU A 104 -35.00 3.76 -12.45
C GLU A 104 -36.29 3.61 -11.64
N LYS A 105 -36.22 3.11 -10.40
CA LYS A 105 -37.40 2.91 -9.53
C LYS A 105 -37.72 4.11 -8.65
N LYS A 106 -36.71 4.88 -8.26
CA LYS A 106 -36.73 5.88 -7.18
C LYS A 106 -35.83 7.08 -7.48
N ASP A 107 -35.98 7.66 -8.67
CA ASP A 107 -35.15 8.77 -9.17
C ASP A 107 -35.17 9.99 -8.23
N THR A 108 -36.35 10.38 -7.76
CA THR A 108 -36.56 11.57 -6.93
C THR A 108 -35.87 11.42 -5.57
N GLU A 109 -36.03 10.27 -4.92
CA GLU A 109 -35.36 9.96 -3.66
C GLU A 109 -33.83 9.83 -3.84
N MET A 110 -33.38 9.19 -4.92
CA MET A 110 -31.95 9.07 -5.23
C MET A 110 -31.29 10.43 -5.49
N GLU A 111 -31.97 11.36 -6.19
CA GLU A 111 -31.49 12.73 -6.38
C GLU A 111 -31.35 13.48 -5.05
N HIS A 112 -32.30 13.29 -4.12
CA HIS A 112 -32.23 13.87 -2.79
C HIS A 112 -31.03 13.34 -1.99
N ILE A 113 -30.78 12.03 -2.02
CA ILE A 113 -29.61 11.39 -1.37
C ILE A 113 -28.32 11.95 -1.97
N LEU A 114 -28.20 11.99 -3.31
CA LEU A 114 -27.01 12.49 -4.00
C LEU A 114 -26.76 13.97 -3.71
N SER A 115 -27.81 14.80 -3.64
CA SER A 115 -27.70 16.21 -3.26
C SER A 115 -27.19 16.39 -1.82
N THR A 116 -27.64 15.53 -0.90
CA THR A 116 -27.17 15.53 0.49
C THR A 116 -25.69 15.13 0.56
N VAL A 117 -25.28 14.11 -0.21
CA VAL A 117 -23.86 13.73 -0.35
C VAL A 117 -23.04 14.88 -0.92
N GLU A 118 -23.49 15.54 -1.98
CA GLU A 118 -22.76 16.68 -2.58
C GLU A 118 -22.55 17.81 -1.57
N THR A 119 -23.58 18.12 -0.77
CA THR A 119 -23.50 19.12 0.30
C THR A 119 -22.48 18.71 1.37
N TYR A 120 -22.49 17.44 1.77
CA TYR A 120 -21.49 16.89 2.70
C TYR A 120 -20.07 17.00 2.12
N MET A 121 -19.86 16.57 0.87
CA MET A 121 -18.57 16.59 0.19
C MET A 121 -17.93 17.98 0.18
N LYS A 122 -18.73 19.03 -0.03
CA LYS A 122 -18.27 20.44 -0.04
C LYS A 122 -17.76 20.95 1.31
N ARG A 123 -18.19 20.36 2.43
CA ARG A 123 -17.79 20.78 3.80
C ARG A 123 -16.71 19.91 4.44
N ARG A 124 -16.31 18.81 3.80
CA ARG A 124 -15.28 17.90 4.34
C ARG A 124 -13.94 18.59 4.46
N GLN A 125 -13.24 18.33 5.57
CA GLN A 125 -11.86 18.76 5.75
C GLN A 125 -10.91 17.82 5.01
N LYS A 126 -9.91 18.41 4.33
CA LYS A 126 -8.89 17.71 3.52
C LYS A 126 -7.49 17.79 4.12
N THR A 127 -7.40 18.04 5.43
CA THR A 127 -6.14 18.21 6.18
C THR A 127 -5.24 16.97 6.13
N HIS A 128 -5.81 15.78 5.95
CA HIS A 128 -5.10 14.51 5.88
C HIS A 128 -4.43 14.26 4.52
N VAL A 129 -4.85 14.94 3.44
CA VAL A 129 -4.42 14.62 2.07
C VAL A 129 -2.90 14.72 1.90
N PRO A 130 -2.21 15.82 2.27
CA PRO A 130 -0.77 15.93 2.07
C PRO A 130 0.05 14.86 2.82
N MET A 131 -0.48 14.32 3.93
CA MET A 131 0.17 13.27 4.71
C MET A 131 0.04 11.89 4.05
N LEU A 132 -0.99 11.68 3.22
CA LEU A 132 -1.32 10.39 2.63
C LEU A 132 -1.00 10.29 1.12
N GLN A 133 -0.61 11.40 0.49
CA GLN A 133 -0.18 11.42 -0.90
C GLN A 133 1.17 10.74 -1.11
N VAL A 134 1.24 9.85 -2.09
CA VAL A 134 2.51 9.28 -2.57
C VAL A 134 3.32 10.34 -3.31
N TRP A 135 2.68 11.16 -4.13
CA TRP A 135 3.29 12.33 -4.78
C TRP A 135 2.51 13.60 -4.46
N SER A 136 3.23 14.67 -4.12
CA SER A 136 2.62 15.95 -3.73
C SER A 136 2.23 16.86 -4.90
N VAL A 137 2.53 16.48 -6.14
CA VAL A 137 2.19 17.28 -7.34
C VAL A 137 1.12 16.59 -8.17
N ASP A 138 0.27 17.40 -8.80
CA ASP A 138 -0.87 16.90 -9.57
C ASP A 138 -0.53 16.40 -10.96
N LYS A 139 0.73 16.56 -11.40
CA LYS A 139 1.19 16.15 -12.73
C LYS A 139 2.18 15.00 -12.64
N PRO A 140 2.07 13.98 -13.51
CA PRO A 140 1.06 13.85 -14.58
C PRO A 140 -0.30 13.38 -14.07
N HIS A 141 -0.39 12.78 -12.87
CA HIS A 141 -1.65 12.33 -12.29
C HIS A 141 -1.81 12.86 -10.86
N PRO A 142 -2.95 13.50 -10.54
CA PRO A 142 -3.24 13.90 -9.17
C PRO A 142 -3.48 12.68 -8.28
N GLN A 143 -2.93 12.74 -7.07
CA GLN A 143 -3.20 11.77 -6.02
C GLN A 143 -4.43 12.25 -5.24
N GLU A 144 -5.60 11.86 -5.73
CA GLU A 144 -6.90 12.37 -5.27
C GLU A 144 -7.36 11.75 -3.96
N GLU A 145 -8.07 12.53 -3.16
CA GLU A 145 -8.75 12.02 -1.97
C GLU A 145 -9.83 11.00 -2.38
N TYR A 146 -9.90 9.86 -1.68
CA TYR A 146 -10.66 8.70 -2.16
C TYR A 146 -12.17 8.95 -2.37
N LEU A 147 -12.81 9.79 -1.54
CA LEU A 147 -14.22 10.12 -1.69
C LEU A 147 -14.45 11.15 -2.79
N ASP A 148 -13.54 12.11 -2.99
CA ASP A 148 -13.62 13.02 -4.14
C ASP A 148 -13.50 12.24 -5.46
N CYS A 149 -12.53 11.33 -5.53
CA CYS A 149 -12.29 10.49 -6.69
C CYS A 149 -13.52 9.60 -6.98
N LEU A 150 -14.05 8.93 -5.95
CA LEU A 150 -15.25 8.10 -6.07
C LEU A 150 -16.49 8.93 -6.45
N TRP A 151 -16.64 10.13 -5.89
CA TRP A 151 -17.72 11.03 -6.25
C TRP A 151 -17.66 11.42 -7.73
N ALA A 152 -16.49 11.77 -8.25
CA ALA A 152 -16.30 12.06 -9.68
C ALA A 152 -16.65 10.85 -10.56
N GLN A 153 -16.27 9.63 -10.12
CA GLN A 153 -16.61 8.39 -10.81
C GLN A 153 -18.13 8.15 -10.87
N ILE A 154 -18.83 8.32 -9.74
CA ILE A 154 -20.29 8.18 -9.69
C ILE A 154 -20.98 9.26 -10.53
N GLN A 155 -20.51 10.50 -10.49
CA GLN A 155 -21.07 11.58 -11.31
C GLN A 155 -20.91 11.31 -12.81
N LYS A 156 -19.75 10.76 -13.23
CA LYS A 156 -19.56 10.29 -14.60
C LYS A 156 -20.53 9.15 -14.94
N MET A 157 -20.65 8.14 -14.09
CA MET A 157 -21.57 7.02 -14.30
C MET A 157 -23.04 7.49 -14.41
N LYS A 158 -23.46 8.42 -13.57
CA LYS A 158 -24.79 9.06 -13.65
C LYS A 158 -24.99 9.79 -14.98
N LYS A 159 -23.99 10.57 -15.42
CA LYS A 159 -23.99 11.25 -16.72
C LYS A 159 -24.10 10.25 -17.88
N ASP A 160 -23.50 9.08 -17.74
CA ASP A 160 -23.55 7.99 -18.70
C ASP A 160 -24.78 7.08 -18.51
N HIS A 161 -25.86 7.60 -17.92
CA HIS A 161 -27.13 6.90 -17.70
C HIS A 161 -26.99 5.57 -16.93
N TRP A 162 -26.13 5.57 -15.91
CA TRP A 162 -25.85 4.43 -15.05
C TRP A 162 -25.36 3.17 -15.79
N GLN A 163 -24.78 3.35 -16.98
CA GLN A 163 -24.15 2.27 -17.74
C GLN A 163 -22.67 2.16 -17.39
N GLU A 164 -22.21 0.92 -17.23
CA GLU A 164 -20.81 0.56 -17.08
C GLU A 164 -20.52 -0.70 -17.91
N ARG A 165 -19.23 -0.96 -18.20
CA ARG A 165 -18.85 -2.00 -19.15
C ARG A 165 -18.09 -3.17 -18.54
N HIS A 166 -17.89 -3.21 -17.23
CA HIS A 166 -16.92 -4.13 -16.64
C HIS A 166 -17.53 -5.26 -15.83
N ILE A 167 -18.52 -4.96 -14.98
CA ILE A 167 -19.06 -5.90 -13.99
C ILE A 167 -19.73 -7.10 -14.68
N PRO A 168 -19.27 -8.34 -14.45
CA PRO A 168 -20.00 -9.52 -14.90
C PRO A 168 -21.27 -9.70 -14.06
N ARG A 169 -22.41 -9.83 -14.73
CA ARG A 169 -23.75 -9.91 -14.11
C ARG A 169 -24.46 -11.21 -14.49
N PRO A 170 -24.10 -12.36 -13.89
CA PRO A 170 -24.63 -13.67 -14.30
C PRO A 170 -26.16 -13.79 -14.21
N TYR A 171 -26.79 -13.08 -13.27
CA TYR A 171 -28.24 -13.02 -13.11
C TYR A 171 -29.01 -12.58 -14.36
N LEU A 172 -28.40 -11.82 -15.27
CA LEU A 172 -29.03 -11.43 -16.54
C LEU A 172 -29.36 -12.65 -17.43
N ALA A 173 -28.64 -13.77 -17.28
CA ALA A 173 -28.94 -15.00 -18.00
C ALA A 173 -30.15 -15.78 -17.43
N PHE A 174 -30.65 -15.36 -16.25
CA PHE A 174 -31.74 -16.03 -15.52
C PHE A 174 -32.96 -15.11 -15.36
N ASP A 175 -33.08 -14.07 -16.18
CA ASP A 175 -34.13 -13.04 -16.09
C ASP A 175 -35.55 -13.65 -16.03
N SER A 176 -35.83 -14.67 -16.84
CA SER A 176 -37.12 -15.36 -16.85
C SER A 176 -37.47 -16.04 -15.53
N VAL A 177 -36.48 -16.45 -14.74
CA VAL A 177 -36.69 -17.08 -13.43
C VAL A 177 -36.77 -16.03 -12.32
N LEU A 178 -35.89 -15.03 -12.36
CA LEU A 178 -35.76 -14.04 -11.30
C LEU A 178 -36.90 -13.02 -11.31
N CYS A 179 -37.44 -12.67 -12.48
CA CYS A 179 -38.60 -11.75 -12.58
C CYS A 179 -39.88 -12.31 -11.94
N GLU A 180 -40.03 -13.63 -11.87
CA GLU A 180 -41.19 -14.28 -11.23
C GLU A 180 -41.02 -14.42 -9.70
N ALA A 181 -39.81 -14.20 -9.18
CA ALA A 181 -39.52 -14.32 -7.76
C ALA A 181 -40.14 -13.17 -6.95
N LEU A 182 -40.68 -13.51 -5.78
CA LEU A 182 -41.14 -12.51 -4.82
C LEU A 182 -39.94 -11.87 -4.12
N GLN A 183 -40.01 -10.53 -3.97
CA GLN A 183 -39.00 -9.72 -3.31
C GLN A 183 -39.28 -9.58 -1.80
N HIS A 184 -38.21 -9.39 -1.04
CA HIS A 184 -38.24 -9.08 0.39
C HIS A 184 -37.98 -7.60 0.65
N ASN A 185 -38.60 -7.06 1.70
CA ASN A 185 -38.24 -5.74 2.22
C ASN A 185 -37.16 -5.90 3.29
N LEU A 186 -36.15 -5.05 3.25
CA LEU A 186 -35.20 -4.97 4.35
C LEU A 186 -35.89 -4.51 5.65
N PRO A 187 -35.53 -5.10 6.79
CA PRO A 187 -35.86 -4.52 8.09
C PRO A 187 -35.33 -3.08 8.18
N PRO A 188 -36.03 -2.15 8.85
CA PRO A 188 -35.53 -0.80 9.05
C PRO A 188 -34.11 -0.81 9.64
N PHE A 189 -33.19 -0.16 8.94
CA PHE A 189 -31.79 -0.08 9.35
C PHE A 189 -31.52 1.28 9.98
N THR A 190 -31.15 1.26 11.26
CA THR A 190 -30.65 2.45 11.97
C THR A 190 -29.14 2.30 12.15
N PRO A 191 -28.33 3.24 11.64
CA PRO A 191 -26.90 3.33 11.94
C PRO A 191 -26.63 3.20 13.45
N LEU A 192 -25.65 2.38 13.84
CA LEU A 192 -25.25 2.29 15.25
C LEU A 192 -24.74 3.67 15.69
N PRO A 193 -25.19 4.21 16.85
CA PRO A 193 -24.71 5.49 17.36
C PRO A 193 -23.19 5.52 17.50
N HIS A 194 -22.59 6.70 17.37
CA HIS A 194 -21.17 6.87 17.69
C HIS A 194 -20.93 6.60 19.17
N ALA A 195 -19.87 5.84 19.47
CA ALA A 195 -19.42 5.57 20.83
C ALA A 195 -17.89 5.75 20.92
N ALA A 196 -17.37 5.93 22.14
CA ALA A 196 -15.95 6.18 22.38
C ALA A 196 -15.03 5.03 21.92
N ASP A 197 -15.55 3.81 21.84
CA ASP A 197 -14.88 2.60 21.35
C ASP A 197 -15.07 2.37 19.84
N SER A 198 -15.78 3.27 19.15
CA SER A 198 -15.96 3.20 17.70
C SER A 198 -14.66 3.57 16.97
N VAL A 199 -14.18 2.65 16.13
CA VAL A 199 -12.95 2.84 15.34
C VAL A 199 -13.29 2.73 13.86
N TYR A 200 -13.30 3.87 13.17
CA TYR A 200 -13.61 3.94 11.74
C TYR A 200 -12.35 3.84 10.87
N PRO A 201 -12.46 3.38 9.61
CA PRO A 201 -11.33 3.38 8.69
C PRO A 201 -10.76 4.78 8.47
N MET A 202 -9.44 4.86 8.34
CA MET A 202 -8.77 6.11 7.96
C MET A 202 -9.17 6.54 6.54
N PRO A 203 -9.16 7.86 6.25
CA PRO A 203 -9.28 8.33 4.88
C PRO A 203 -8.09 7.82 4.05
N ARG A 204 -8.27 7.79 2.74
CA ARG A 204 -7.26 7.29 1.79
C ARG A 204 -7.04 8.31 0.68
N VAL A 205 -5.90 8.17 0.02
CA VAL A 205 -5.59 8.85 -1.24
C VAL A 205 -5.43 7.78 -2.31
N THR A 206 -6.11 7.97 -3.44
CA THR A 206 -6.08 7.03 -4.56
C THR A 206 -4.71 7.11 -5.23
N PHE A 207 -3.97 6.01 -5.20
CA PHE A 207 -2.73 5.89 -5.96
C PHE A 207 -3.03 5.90 -7.46
N ARG A 208 -2.31 6.71 -8.22
CA ARG A 208 -2.47 6.78 -9.67
C ARG A 208 -1.13 7.00 -10.34
N MET A 209 -0.75 6.11 -11.25
CA MET A 209 0.47 6.28 -12.03
C MET A 209 0.32 6.04 -13.52
N PHE A 210 -0.71 5.30 -13.95
CA PHE A 210 -0.97 5.01 -15.36
C PHE A 210 -2.24 5.66 -15.90
N ASP A 211 -2.20 5.97 -17.20
CA ASP A 211 -3.37 6.21 -18.03
C ASP A 211 -3.30 5.43 -19.37
N TYR A 212 -4.24 5.72 -20.28
CA TYR A 212 -4.35 5.00 -21.55
C TYR A 212 -3.18 5.27 -22.52
N THR A 213 -2.40 6.33 -22.30
CA THR A 213 -1.24 6.68 -23.15
C THR A 213 -0.02 5.82 -22.85
N ASP A 214 0.03 5.20 -21.67
CA ASP A 214 1.11 4.31 -21.25
C ASP A 214 1.05 2.94 -21.95
N ASP A 215 -0.12 2.54 -22.49
CA ASP A 215 -0.33 1.31 -23.27
C ASP A 215 -1.02 1.61 -24.62
N PRO A 216 -0.33 2.27 -25.57
CA PRO A 216 -0.97 2.77 -26.79
C PRO A 216 -1.40 1.66 -27.77
N GLU A 217 -0.78 0.48 -27.69
CA GLU A 217 -1.07 -0.68 -28.57
C GLU A 217 -2.06 -1.67 -27.94
N GLY A 218 -2.29 -1.58 -26.62
CA GLY A 218 -3.17 -2.47 -25.88
C GLY A 218 -4.63 -2.05 -25.83
N PRO A 219 -5.47 -2.79 -25.07
CA PRO A 219 -6.83 -2.36 -24.78
C PRO A 219 -6.84 -1.01 -24.05
N ILE A 220 -7.78 -0.14 -24.39
CA ILE A 220 -7.89 1.19 -23.78
C ILE A 220 -8.10 1.06 -22.27
N MET A 221 -7.20 1.67 -21.49
CA MET A 221 -7.32 1.74 -20.04
C MET A 221 -8.54 2.58 -19.63
N PRO A 222 -9.42 2.10 -18.73
CA PRO A 222 -10.45 2.93 -18.14
C PRO A 222 -9.84 4.13 -17.40
N GLY A 223 -10.32 5.34 -17.70
CA GLY A 223 -9.80 6.57 -17.12
C GLY A 223 -10.01 6.67 -15.60
N SER A 224 -9.23 7.50 -14.92
CA SER A 224 -9.21 7.62 -13.45
C SER A 224 -10.58 7.91 -12.82
N HIS A 225 -11.44 8.67 -13.53
CA HIS A 225 -12.80 9.00 -13.08
C HIS A 225 -13.88 8.08 -13.67
N SER A 226 -13.53 6.88 -14.14
CA SER A 226 -14.51 5.87 -14.54
C SER A 226 -14.76 4.87 -13.41
N VAL A 227 -16.00 4.38 -13.28
CA VAL A 227 -16.34 3.36 -12.27
C VAL A 227 -15.71 2.01 -12.60
N GLU A 228 -15.41 1.73 -13.86
CA GLU A 228 -14.66 0.54 -14.25
C GLU A 228 -13.27 0.53 -13.62
N ARG A 229 -12.56 1.67 -13.61
CA ARG A 229 -11.24 1.78 -12.95
C ARG A 229 -11.34 1.43 -11.47
N PHE A 230 -12.33 2.00 -10.78
CA PHE A 230 -12.62 1.69 -9.38
C PHE A 230 -12.90 0.21 -9.13
N VAL A 231 -13.81 -0.38 -9.91
CA VAL A 231 -14.23 -1.78 -9.74
C VAL A 231 -13.09 -2.75 -10.04
N ILE A 232 -12.27 -2.48 -11.07
CA ILE A 232 -11.10 -3.30 -11.39
C ILE A 232 -10.15 -3.33 -10.20
N GLU A 233 -9.75 -2.15 -9.71
CA GLU A 233 -8.78 -2.02 -8.62
C GLU A 233 -9.29 -2.64 -7.32
N GLU A 234 -10.54 -2.34 -6.95
CA GLU A 234 -11.16 -2.91 -5.77
C GLU A 234 -11.17 -4.44 -5.79
N ASN A 235 -11.46 -5.05 -6.95
CA ASN A 235 -11.46 -6.50 -7.07
C ASN A 235 -10.05 -7.09 -7.02
N LEU A 236 -9.06 -6.45 -7.65
CA LEU A 236 -7.67 -6.90 -7.61
C LEU A 236 -7.11 -6.80 -6.17
N HIS A 237 -7.40 -5.72 -5.44
CA HIS A 237 -7.11 -5.61 -4.00
C HIS A 237 -7.79 -6.73 -3.19
N CYS A 238 -9.03 -7.08 -3.50
CA CYS A 238 -9.72 -8.20 -2.84
C CYS A 238 -9.07 -9.56 -3.13
N ILE A 239 -8.58 -9.78 -4.35
CA ILE A 239 -7.84 -10.99 -4.73
C ILE A 239 -6.54 -11.08 -3.92
N ILE A 240 -5.75 -10.00 -3.86
CA ILE A 240 -4.52 -9.96 -3.06
C ILE A 240 -4.85 -10.26 -1.59
N ARG A 241 -5.85 -9.58 -1.02
CA ARG A 241 -6.27 -9.81 0.37
C ARG A 241 -6.66 -11.25 0.66
N SER A 242 -7.28 -11.92 -0.30
CA SER A 242 -7.74 -13.32 -0.16
C SER A 242 -6.58 -14.31 -0.23
N PHE A 243 -5.55 -14.02 -1.03
CA PHE A 243 -4.51 -14.99 -1.38
C PHE A 243 -3.08 -14.56 -1.02
N TRP A 244 -2.86 -13.48 -0.26
CA TRP A 244 -1.53 -12.90 0.01
C TRP A 244 -0.53 -13.88 0.64
N LYS A 245 -1.01 -14.91 1.34
CA LYS A 245 -0.16 -15.96 1.96
C LYS A 245 0.35 -16.99 0.94
N GLU A 246 -0.34 -17.13 -0.19
CA GLU A 246 -0.15 -18.15 -1.22
C GLU A 246 0.27 -17.46 -2.54
N ARG A 247 1.51 -16.94 -2.61
CA ARG A 247 1.94 -16.06 -3.71
C ARG A 247 1.71 -16.60 -5.12
N MET A 248 1.83 -17.92 -5.32
CA MET A 248 1.57 -18.56 -6.62
C MET A 248 0.08 -18.51 -6.98
N THR A 249 -0.79 -18.88 -6.03
CA THR A 249 -2.24 -18.78 -6.19
C THR A 249 -2.67 -17.33 -6.39
N CYS A 250 -2.14 -16.39 -5.60
CA CYS A 250 -2.41 -14.97 -5.77
C CYS A 250 -2.05 -14.47 -7.17
N ALA A 251 -0.89 -14.86 -7.70
CA ALA A 251 -0.48 -14.48 -9.05
C ALA A 251 -1.41 -15.07 -10.12
N VAL A 252 -1.79 -16.35 -9.98
CA VAL A 252 -2.75 -17.02 -10.88
C VAL A 252 -4.09 -16.28 -10.87
N GLU A 253 -4.67 -16.04 -9.70
CA GLU A 253 -5.97 -15.37 -9.55
C GLU A 253 -5.98 -13.92 -10.09
N LEU A 254 -4.86 -13.20 -9.94
CA LEU A 254 -4.71 -11.87 -10.55
C LEU A 254 -4.70 -11.95 -12.08
N THR A 255 -3.93 -12.88 -12.65
CA THR A 255 -3.82 -13.05 -14.12
C THR A 255 -5.06 -13.66 -14.76
N SER A 256 -5.89 -14.37 -14.00
CA SER A 256 -7.15 -14.96 -14.45
C SER A 256 -8.37 -14.05 -14.21
N TYR A 257 -8.15 -12.81 -13.76
CA TYR A 257 -9.22 -11.86 -13.43
C TYR A 257 -10.22 -11.71 -14.59
N PRO A 258 -11.50 -12.05 -14.38
CA PRO A 258 -12.50 -11.99 -15.44
C PRO A 258 -13.01 -10.56 -15.66
N GLY A 259 -13.32 -10.22 -16.91
CA GLY A 259 -13.97 -8.97 -17.27
C GLY A 259 -14.79 -9.12 -18.55
N ASN A 260 -15.89 -8.36 -18.66
CA ASN A 260 -16.75 -8.39 -19.86
C ASN A 260 -16.04 -7.82 -21.10
N HIS A 261 -15.11 -6.89 -20.89
CA HIS A 261 -14.33 -6.25 -21.96
C HIS A 261 -12.84 -6.44 -21.70
N LYS A 262 -12.04 -6.39 -22.78
CA LYS A 262 -10.58 -6.43 -22.67
C LYS A 262 -10.09 -5.16 -21.99
N ILE A 263 -9.24 -5.33 -20.98
CA ILE A 263 -8.56 -4.27 -20.24
C ILE A 263 -7.04 -4.54 -20.27
N PRO A 264 -6.19 -3.52 -20.09
CA PRO A 264 -4.74 -3.70 -19.97
C PRO A 264 -4.41 -4.28 -18.58
N LEU A 265 -4.74 -5.56 -18.38
CA LEU A 265 -4.75 -6.20 -17.06
C LEU A 265 -3.37 -6.15 -16.37
N ASN A 266 -2.27 -6.34 -17.11
CA ASN A 266 -0.92 -6.25 -16.55
C ASN A 266 -0.64 -4.87 -15.93
N TYR A 267 -1.08 -3.78 -16.56
CA TYR A 267 -0.92 -2.43 -16.01
C TYR A 267 -1.74 -2.25 -14.73
N HIS A 268 -3.00 -2.72 -14.72
CA HIS A 268 -3.82 -2.69 -13.51
C HIS A 268 -3.22 -3.51 -12.36
N ILE A 269 -2.70 -4.70 -12.63
CA ILE A 269 -2.03 -5.53 -11.61
C ILE A 269 -0.81 -4.81 -11.04
N VAL A 270 0.07 -4.29 -11.91
CA VAL A 270 1.28 -3.58 -11.49
C VAL A 270 0.94 -2.34 -10.67
N GLU A 271 -0.03 -1.54 -11.11
CA GLU A 271 -0.48 -0.35 -10.40
C GLU A 271 -1.11 -0.67 -9.06
N VAL A 272 -1.96 -1.69 -8.96
CA VAL A 272 -2.59 -2.11 -7.70
C VAL A 272 -1.55 -2.60 -6.70
N ILE A 273 -0.55 -3.35 -7.15
CA ILE A 273 0.52 -3.81 -6.26
C ILE A 273 1.36 -2.63 -5.74
N PHE A 274 1.69 -1.66 -6.60
CA PHE A 274 2.38 -0.44 -6.15
C PHE A 274 1.47 0.46 -5.29
N ALA A 275 0.17 0.51 -5.55
CA ALA A 275 -0.80 1.20 -4.71
C ALA A 275 -0.79 0.64 -3.28
N GLU A 276 -0.75 -0.69 -3.14
CA GLU A 276 -0.62 -1.32 -1.82
C GLU A 276 0.74 -1.06 -1.18
N LEU A 277 1.84 -1.27 -1.92
CA LEU A 277 3.20 -1.08 -1.41
C LEU A 277 3.43 0.36 -0.93
N PHE A 278 2.95 1.35 -1.67
CA PHE A 278 3.11 2.77 -1.34
C PHE A 278 1.96 3.34 -0.50
N GLN A 279 0.99 2.52 -0.09
CA GLN A 279 -0.12 2.97 0.75
C GLN A 279 0.39 3.57 2.07
N LEU A 280 -0.06 4.79 2.36
CA LEU A 280 0.20 5.45 3.64
C LEU A 280 -1.01 5.30 4.58
N PRO A 281 -0.79 5.08 5.89
CA PRO A 281 0.50 5.04 6.58
C PRO A 281 1.26 3.72 6.38
N VAL A 282 0.56 2.61 6.14
CA VAL A 282 1.15 1.27 6.00
C VAL A 282 0.48 0.47 4.87
N PRO A 283 1.21 -0.43 4.21
CA PRO A 283 0.64 -1.38 3.26
C PRO A 283 -0.33 -2.35 3.96
N PRO A 284 -1.32 -2.91 3.25
CA PRO A 284 -2.21 -3.94 3.80
C PRO A 284 -1.49 -5.23 4.25
N HIS A 285 -0.36 -5.56 3.61
CA HIS A 285 0.42 -6.77 3.87
C HIS A 285 1.92 -6.47 4.01
N MET A 286 2.70 -7.45 4.44
CA MET A 286 4.14 -7.28 4.62
C MET A 286 4.84 -6.95 3.30
N GLU A 287 5.71 -5.93 3.28
CA GLU A 287 6.32 -5.36 2.06
C GLU A 287 6.99 -6.41 1.15
N ILE A 288 7.69 -7.39 1.74
CA ILE A 288 8.39 -8.45 0.99
C ILE A 288 7.44 -9.33 0.16
N MET A 289 6.17 -9.44 0.56
CA MET A 289 5.16 -10.19 -0.18
C MET A 289 5.04 -9.66 -1.60
N TYR A 290 4.97 -8.33 -1.78
CA TYR A 290 4.83 -7.68 -3.07
C TYR A 290 6.04 -7.95 -3.99
N THR A 291 7.27 -7.95 -3.47
CA THR A 291 8.46 -8.32 -4.27
C THR A 291 8.32 -9.75 -4.79
N THR A 292 7.94 -10.70 -3.94
CA THR A 292 7.80 -12.11 -4.34
C THR A 292 6.60 -12.33 -5.26
N LEU A 293 5.52 -11.56 -5.12
CA LEU A 293 4.35 -11.60 -5.98
C LEU A 293 4.71 -11.14 -7.40
N PHE A 294 5.45 -10.03 -7.55
CA PHE A 294 5.97 -9.60 -8.86
C PHE A 294 6.85 -10.68 -9.51
N ILE A 295 7.68 -11.38 -8.74
CA ILE A 295 8.50 -12.47 -9.27
C ILE A 295 7.62 -13.61 -9.83
N GLU A 296 6.58 -14.03 -9.11
CA GLU A 296 5.66 -15.07 -9.61
C GLU A 296 4.87 -14.59 -10.84
N LEU A 297 4.41 -13.34 -10.85
CA LEU A 297 3.73 -12.75 -12.01
C LEU A 297 4.66 -12.71 -13.23
N CYS A 298 5.94 -12.34 -13.07
CA CYS A 298 6.92 -12.35 -14.17
C CYS A 298 7.14 -13.76 -14.74
N LYS A 299 7.06 -14.80 -13.91
CA LYS A 299 7.13 -16.20 -14.39
C LYS A 299 5.87 -16.62 -15.15
N LEU A 300 4.70 -16.16 -14.71
CA LEU A 300 3.43 -16.48 -15.37
C LEU A 300 3.23 -15.72 -16.68
N GLN A 301 3.73 -14.49 -16.77
CA GLN A 301 3.58 -13.59 -17.93
C GLN A 301 4.94 -13.09 -18.46
N PRO A 302 5.88 -13.98 -18.84
CA PRO A 302 7.26 -13.60 -19.16
C PRO A 302 7.40 -12.72 -20.41
N GLY A 303 6.41 -12.77 -21.32
CA GLY A 303 6.43 -12.02 -22.57
C GLY A 303 5.89 -10.59 -22.48
N SER A 304 5.33 -10.17 -21.35
CA SER A 304 4.62 -8.89 -21.24
C SER A 304 4.82 -8.18 -19.90
N LEU A 305 4.65 -8.89 -18.77
CA LEU A 305 4.70 -8.24 -17.46
C LEU A 305 6.08 -7.63 -17.10
N PRO A 306 7.24 -8.24 -17.41
CA PRO A 306 8.53 -7.60 -17.16
C PRO A 306 8.69 -6.24 -17.84
N GLN A 307 8.10 -6.05 -19.03
CA GLN A 307 8.16 -4.77 -19.76
C GLN A 307 7.32 -3.70 -19.06
N VAL A 308 6.08 -4.05 -18.67
CA VAL A 308 5.20 -3.16 -17.90
C VAL A 308 5.84 -2.79 -16.56
N LEU A 309 6.48 -3.75 -15.89
CA LEU A 309 7.16 -3.49 -14.62
C LEU A 309 8.40 -2.61 -14.78
N ALA A 310 9.17 -2.79 -15.85
CA ALA A 310 10.30 -1.92 -16.17
C ALA A 310 9.84 -0.49 -16.48
N GLN A 311 8.79 -0.32 -17.29
CA GLN A 311 8.16 0.98 -17.55
C GLN A 311 7.64 1.63 -16.26
N ALA A 312 6.97 0.86 -15.39
CA ALA A 312 6.52 1.35 -14.09
C ALA A 312 7.69 1.86 -13.24
N THR A 313 8.78 1.09 -13.18
CA THR A 313 10.00 1.45 -12.44
C THR A 313 10.61 2.74 -12.95
N GLU A 314 10.67 2.91 -14.27
CA GLU A 314 11.12 4.14 -14.92
C GLU A 314 10.25 5.35 -14.54
N MET A 315 8.92 5.19 -14.59
CA MET A 315 7.99 6.24 -14.20
C MET A 315 8.11 6.60 -12.72
N LEU A 316 8.30 5.63 -11.83
CA LEU A 316 8.54 5.86 -10.40
C LEU A 316 9.84 6.67 -10.19
N TYR A 317 10.93 6.28 -10.86
CA TYR A 317 12.22 6.99 -10.81
C TYR A 317 12.08 8.44 -11.28
N MET A 318 11.47 8.66 -12.45
CA MET A 318 11.31 10.00 -13.03
C MET A 318 10.46 10.94 -12.15
N ARG A 319 9.60 10.37 -11.30
CA ARG A 319 8.70 11.10 -10.38
C ARG A 319 9.20 11.14 -8.93
N LEU A 320 10.46 10.83 -8.66
CA LEU A 320 11.02 10.83 -7.30
C LEU A 320 11.01 12.18 -6.59
N ASP A 321 11.08 13.30 -7.34
CA ASP A 321 11.27 14.64 -6.78
C ASP A 321 10.23 15.06 -5.75
N THR A 322 9.01 14.53 -5.89
CA THR A 322 7.85 14.87 -5.07
C THR A 322 7.27 13.64 -4.39
N MET A 323 7.96 12.51 -4.46
CA MET A 323 7.53 11.26 -3.83
C MET A 323 7.76 11.36 -2.31
N ASN A 324 6.79 10.90 -1.51
CA ASN A 324 6.92 10.84 -0.06
C ASN A 324 8.10 9.94 0.35
N THR A 325 8.93 10.38 1.29
CA THR A 325 10.13 9.66 1.73
C THR A 325 9.84 8.23 2.20
N ILE A 326 8.71 7.99 2.86
CA ILE A 326 8.31 6.63 3.28
C ILE A 326 8.11 5.72 2.06
N CYS A 327 7.51 6.25 0.99
CA CYS A 327 7.32 5.53 -0.27
C CYS A 327 8.67 5.32 -0.99
N ILE A 328 9.58 6.30 -0.97
CA ILE A 328 10.93 6.18 -1.51
C ILE A 328 11.70 5.05 -0.80
N ASP A 329 11.65 4.97 0.53
CA ASP A 329 12.29 3.90 1.30
C ASP A 329 11.78 2.50 0.88
N ARG A 330 10.46 2.37 0.72
CA ARG A 330 9.84 1.12 0.22
C ARG A 330 10.25 0.82 -1.21
N PHE A 331 10.36 1.84 -2.06
CA PHE A 331 10.80 1.70 -3.45
C PHE A 331 12.26 1.23 -3.53
N ILE A 332 13.15 1.81 -2.73
CA ILE A 332 14.56 1.39 -2.60
C ILE A 332 14.64 -0.08 -2.19
N ASN A 333 13.92 -0.46 -1.12
CA ASN A 333 13.93 -1.83 -0.61
C ASN A 333 13.35 -2.83 -1.63
N TRP A 334 12.23 -2.49 -2.26
CA TRP A 334 11.62 -3.33 -3.29
C TRP A 334 12.54 -3.49 -4.49
N PHE A 335 13.09 -2.40 -5.02
CA PHE A 335 13.86 -2.41 -6.27
C PHE A 335 15.19 -3.14 -6.09
N SER A 336 15.94 -2.84 -5.02
CA SER A 336 17.19 -3.55 -4.73
C SER A 336 17.00 -5.06 -4.53
N HIS A 337 15.93 -5.46 -3.83
CA HIS A 337 15.60 -6.87 -3.65
C HIS A 337 15.07 -7.51 -4.94
N HIS A 338 14.33 -6.78 -5.77
CA HIS A 338 13.92 -7.24 -7.09
C HIS A 338 15.15 -7.52 -7.96
N LEU A 339 16.07 -6.55 -8.07
CA LEU A 339 17.32 -6.69 -8.81
C LEU A 339 18.15 -7.90 -8.36
N SER A 340 18.25 -8.18 -7.06
CA SER A 340 19.02 -9.34 -6.58
C SER A 340 18.47 -10.69 -7.05
N ASN A 341 17.18 -10.75 -7.44
CA ASN A 341 16.55 -11.94 -7.99
C ASN A 341 16.72 -12.07 -9.52
N PHE A 342 17.20 -11.02 -10.19
CA PHE A 342 17.44 -10.96 -11.65
C PHE A 342 18.89 -10.58 -11.98
N GLU A 343 19.83 -11.14 -11.20
CA GLU A 343 21.28 -10.97 -11.39
C GLU A 343 21.79 -9.52 -11.34
N PHE A 344 21.02 -8.62 -10.73
CA PHE A 344 21.26 -7.18 -10.69
C PHE A 344 21.32 -6.49 -12.06
N ARG A 345 20.62 -7.04 -13.05
CA ARG A 345 20.55 -6.46 -14.39
C ARG A 345 19.57 -5.28 -14.41
N TRP A 346 20.08 -4.11 -14.79
CA TRP A 346 19.29 -2.91 -15.04
C TRP A 346 20.01 -2.03 -16.08
N SER A 347 19.25 -1.28 -16.87
CA SER A 347 19.78 -0.30 -17.82
C SER A 347 20.17 0.99 -17.11
N TRP A 348 21.21 0.95 -16.27
CA TRP A 348 21.63 2.10 -15.45
C TRP A 348 21.92 3.37 -16.25
N GLU A 349 22.33 3.25 -17.52
CA GLU A 349 22.60 4.40 -18.41
C GLU A 349 21.37 5.29 -18.65
N ASP A 350 20.17 4.73 -18.55
CA ASP A 350 18.90 5.47 -18.68
C ASP A 350 18.74 6.50 -17.53
N TRP A 351 19.44 6.30 -16.41
CA TRP A 351 19.43 7.16 -15.22
C TRP A 351 20.72 7.99 -15.08
N SER A 352 21.39 8.26 -16.20
CA SER A 352 22.64 9.03 -16.23
C SER A 352 22.48 10.48 -15.75
N ASP A 353 21.25 11.01 -15.73
CA ASP A 353 20.90 12.29 -15.12
C ASP A 353 21.30 12.35 -13.65
N SER A 354 21.18 11.24 -12.91
CA SER A 354 21.55 11.13 -11.49
C SER A 354 23.03 11.39 -11.19
N VAL A 355 23.93 11.24 -12.18
CA VAL A 355 25.36 11.53 -11.99
C VAL A 355 25.65 13.02 -12.14
N SER A 356 24.79 13.74 -12.86
CA SER A 356 24.96 15.17 -13.17
C SER A 356 24.26 16.12 -12.19
N GLU A 357 23.26 15.61 -11.46
CA GLU A 357 22.52 16.36 -10.45
C GLU A 357 23.31 16.47 -9.12
N ASP A 358 22.87 17.39 -8.26
CA ASP A 358 23.36 17.48 -6.88
C ASP A 358 23.06 16.18 -6.13
N LEU A 359 24.06 15.61 -5.46
CA LEU A 359 23.97 14.33 -4.77
C LEU A 359 22.87 14.30 -3.69
N ASP A 360 22.46 15.42 -3.12
CA ASP A 360 21.37 15.46 -2.13
C ASP A 360 19.98 15.44 -2.74
N ARG A 361 19.86 15.48 -4.08
CA ARG A 361 18.58 15.36 -4.79
C ARG A 361 17.99 13.94 -4.71
N PRO A 362 16.67 13.79 -4.88
CA PRO A 362 16.00 12.49 -4.74
C PRO A 362 16.53 11.40 -5.66
N ARG A 363 16.82 11.70 -6.95
CA ARG A 363 17.30 10.69 -7.91
C ARG A 363 18.71 10.17 -7.60
N PRO A 364 19.76 11.00 -7.43
CA PRO A 364 21.08 10.51 -7.04
C PRO A 364 21.04 9.79 -5.70
N LYS A 365 20.30 10.31 -4.71
CA LYS A 365 20.14 9.65 -3.40
C LYS A 365 19.49 8.28 -3.56
N PHE A 366 18.40 8.17 -4.32
CA PHE A 366 17.75 6.89 -4.60
C PHE A 366 18.72 5.86 -5.17
N VAL A 367 19.51 6.22 -6.19
CA VAL A 367 20.48 5.32 -6.81
C VAL A 367 21.54 4.88 -5.79
N ARG A 368 22.10 5.80 -4.99
CA ARG A 368 23.07 5.46 -3.94
C ARG A 368 22.50 4.45 -2.94
N GLU A 369 21.31 4.71 -2.43
CA GLU A 369 20.66 3.85 -1.43
C GLU A 369 20.30 2.47 -2.02
N VAL A 370 19.86 2.42 -3.28
CA VAL A 370 19.63 1.15 -4.00
C VAL A 370 20.93 0.37 -4.15
N LEU A 371 22.01 0.99 -4.61
CA LEU A 371 23.31 0.31 -4.76
C LEU A 371 23.88 -0.15 -3.43
N GLU A 372 23.70 0.63 -2.36
CA GLU A 372 24.07 0.22 -1.00
C GLU A 372 23.28 -1.02 -0.56
N LYS A 373 21.96 -1.05 -0.79
CA LYS A 373 21.11 -2.21 -0.48
C LYS A 373 21.46 -3.43 -1.33
N CYS A 374 21.77 -3.24 -2.61
CA CYS A 374 22.29 -4.29 -3.48
C CYS A 374 23.61 -4.86 -2.95
N MET A 375 24.52 -4.01 -2.44
CA MET A 375 25.78 -4.45 -1.83
C MET A 375 25.53 -5.31 -0.59
N ARG A 376 24.55 -4.95 0.26
CA ARG A 376 24.17 -5.76 1.43
C ARG A 376 23.62 -7.15 1.06
N LEU A 377 23.07 -7.31 -0.14
CA LEU A 377 22.61 -8.59 -0.70
C LEU A 377 23.67 -9.28 -1.58
N SER A 378 24.87 -8.71 -1.66
CA SER A 378 25.94 -9.10 -2.58
C SER A 378 27.30 -8.78 -1.93
N TYR A 379 28.27 -8.29 -2.71
CA TYR A 379 29.55 -7.77 -2.23
C TYR A 379 30.00 -6.58 -3.08
N HIS A 380 30.85 -5.73 -2.50
CA HIS A 380 31.26 -4.44 -3.06
C HIS A 380 31.72 -4.51 -4.53
N GLN A 381 32.68 -5.38 -4.86
CA GLN A 381 33.20 -5.48 -6.23
C GLN A 381 32.11 -5.80 -7.25
N ARG A 382 31.19 -6.72 -6.94
CA ARG A 382 30.09 -7.07 -7.85
C ARG A 382 29.17 -5.89 -8.12
N ILE A 383 28.93 -5.02 -7.14
CA ILE A 383 28.08 -3.83 -7.34
C ILE A 383 28.79 -2.76 -8.18
N ILE A 384 30.10 -2.64 -8.06
CA ILE A 384 30.89 -1.77 -8.94
C ILE A 384 30.83 -2.28 -10.40
N ASP A 385 30.91 -3.60 -10.59
CA ASP A 385 31.00 -4.19 -11.94
C ASP A 385 29.68 -4.16 -12.74
N ILE A 386 28.52 -4.03 -12.07
CA ILE A 386 27.19 -4.01 -12.73
C ILE A 386 26.76 -2.62 -13.20
N VAL A 387 27.45 -1.55 -12.78
CA VAL A 387 27.12 -0.17 -13.15
C VAL A 387 28.14 0.40 -14.14
N PRO A 388 27.75 1.38 -14.99
CA PRO A 388 28.70 2.09 -15.84
C PRO A 388 29.75 2.84 -15.02
N ALA A 389 30.95 3.04 -15.59
CA ALA A 389 32.05 3.73 -14.90
C ALA A 389 31.69 5.15 -14.42
N SER A 390 30.78 5.85 -15.12
CA SER A 390 30.27 7.16 -14.73
C SER A 390 29.52 7.14 -13.38
N PHE A 391 28.95 6.01 -12.97
CA PHE A 391 28.20 5.85 -11.72
C PHE A 391 29.10 5.61 -10.50
N SER A 392 30.42 5.58 -10.65
CA SER A 392 31.37 5.35 -9.55
C SER A 392 31.18 6.32 -8.36
N VAL A 393 30.76 7.57 -8.61
CA VAL A 393 30.44 8.54 -7.55
C VAL A 393 29.21 8.17 -6.72
N LEU A 394 28.34 7.29 -7.26
CA LEU A 394 27.12 6.81 -6.62
C LEU A 394 27.29 5.43 -5.97
N THR A 395 28.40 4.73 -6.23
CA THR A 395 28.62 3.41 -5.64
C THR A 395 28.94 3.50 -4.14
N PRO A 396 28.49 2.51 -3.33
CA PRO A 396 28.78 2.49 -1.91
C PRO A 396 30.28 2.32 -1.66
N ALA A 397 30.79 2.94 -0.60
CA ALA A 397 32.16 2.71 -0.16
C ALA A 397 32.38 1.26 0.28
N ASN A 398 33.62 0.78 0.16
CA ASN A 398 34.00 -0.55 0.63
C ASN A 398 33.77 -0.65 2.16
N PRO A 399 33.00 -1.63 2.67
CA PRO A 399 32.67 -1.72 4.09
C PRO A 399 33.83 -2.30 4.92
N THR A 400 34.95 -1.56 5.00
CA THR A 400 36.13 -1.95 5.78
C THR A 400 36.09 -1.38 7.19
N CYS A 401 36.67 -2.12 8.15
CA CYS A 401 36.85 -1.63 9.52
C CYS A 401 37.87 -0.49 9.53
N VAL A 402 37.50 0.65 10.13
CA VAL A 402 38.42 1.77 10.36
C VAL A 402 38.93 1.67 11.80
N TYR A 403 40.16 1.19 11.96
CA TYR A 403 40.79 1.06 13.27
C TYR A 403 41.72 2.25 13.55
N LYS A 404 41.37 3.06 14.55
CA LYS A 404 42.07 4.31 14.90
C LYS A 404 43.55 4.12 15.28
N TYR A 405 43.91 2.97 15.85
CA TYR A 405 45.24 2.69 16.42
C TYR A 405 46.01 1.63 15.63
N GLY A 406 45.76 1.53 14.32
CA GLY A 406 46.45 0.60 13.42
C GLY A 406 47.93 0.95 13.18
N GLU A 407 48.62 0.13 12.38
CA GLU A 407 50.05 0.30 12.10
C GLU A 407 50.39 1.62 11.39
N GLU A 408 49.49 2.13 10.55
CA GLU A 408 49.63 3.40 9.83
C GLU A 408 49.26 4.63 10.68
N SER A 409 48.80 4.43 11.93
CA SER A 409 48.36 5.53 12.79
C SER A 409 49.54 6.22 13.50
N ASN A 410 49.34 7.50 13.85
CA ASN A 410 50.34 8.26 14.59
C ASN A 410 50.48 7.71 16.03
N GLN A 411 51.67 7.21 16.37
CA GLN A 411 51.97 6.64 17.70
C GLN A 411 51.81 7.66 18.84
N SER A 412 51.75 8.96 18.52
CA SER A 412 51.47 10.03 19.50
C SER A 412 49.98 10.14 19.87
N LEU A 413 49.10 9.32 19.31
CA LEU A 413 47.67 9.34 19.63
C LEU A 413 47.45 8.98 21.11
N PRO A 414 46.60 9.73 21.84
CA PRO A 414 46.23 9.39 23.21
C PRO A 414 45.69 7.95 23.28
N GLY A 415 46.26 7.15 24.18
CA GLY A 415 45.85 5.76 24.39
C GLY A 415 46.43 4.73 23.41
N TYR A 416 47.31 5.10 22.48
CA TYR A 416 47.89 4.19 21.47
C TYR A 416 48.53 2.93 22.11
N ASN A 417 49.42 3.12 23.08
CA ASN A 417 50.07 2.00 23.77
C ASN A 417 49.07 1.10 24.49
N VAL A 418 48.04 1.68 25.10
CA VAL A 418 46.98 0.92 25.79
C VAL A 418 46.16 0.13 24.79
N ALA A 419 45.83 0.70 23.63
CA ALA A 419 45.12 0.01 22.55
C ALA A 419 45.92 -1.20 22.03
N LEU A 420 47.25 -1.08 21.91
CA LEU A 420 48.13 -2.22 21.58
C LEU A 420 48.12 -3.30 22.67
N CYS A 421 48.21 -2.92 23.94
CA CYS A 421 48.12 -3.85 25.06
C CYS A 421 46.77 -4.57 25.07
N LEU A 422 45.67 -3.86 24.85
CA LEU A 422 44.32 -4.42 24.74
C LEU A 422 44.21 -5.40 23.57
N ASN A 423 44.79 -5.08 22.41
CA ASN A 423 44.79 -6.02 21.29
C ASN A 423 45.45 -7.35 21.64
N ILE A 424 46.63 -7.30 22.27
CA ILE A 424 47.38 -8.49 22.69
C ILE A 424 46.58 -9.27 23.74
N ALA A 425 46.05 -8.56 24.74
CA ALA A 425 45.26 -9.12 25.82
C ALA A 425 44.01 -9.84 25.30
N ILE A 426 43.21 -9.20 24.45
CA ILE A 426 41.98 -9.78 23.88
C ILE A 426 42.33 -10.98 22.98
N LYS A 427 43.37 -10.89 22.14
CA LYS A 427 43.84 -12.04 21.34
C LYS A 427 44.24 -13.24 22.20
N ASN A 428 44.83 -12.98 23.38
CA ASN A 428 45.23 -14.00 24.34
C ASN A 428 44.10 -14.47 25.26
N LYS A 429 42.86 -13.98 25.06
CA LYS A 429 41.67 -14.36 25.86
C LYS A 429 41.86 -14.16 27.36
N VAL A 430 42.52 -13.06 27.75
CA VAL A 430 42.68 -12.73 29.17
C VAL A 430 41.33 -12.43 29.83
N SER A 431 41.31 -12.43 31.17
CA SER A 431 40.08 -12.19 31.93
C SER A 431 39.61 -10.72 31.84
N ASN A 432 38.34 -10.47 32.14
CA ASN A 432 37.80 -9.11 32.21
C ASN A 432 38.55 -8.25 33.25
N ASP A 433 38.97 -8.85 34.37
CA ASP A 433 39.72 -8.15 35.43
C ASP A 433 41.10 -7.68 34.95
N ASP A 434 41.75 -8.47 34.09
CA ASP A 434 43.01 -8.10 33.46
C ASP A 434 42.81 -6.94 32.47
N ILE A 435 41.72 -6.96 31.69
CA ILE A 435 41.34 -5.85 30.79
C ILE A 435 41.07 -4.58 31.60
N PHE A 436 40.33 -4.66 32.72
CA PHE A 436 40.11 -3.52 33.61
C PHE A 436 41.42 -2.98 34.17
N THR A 437 42.36 -3.87 34.50
CA THR A 437 43.68 -3.49 34.98
C THR A 437 44.44 -2.69 33.92
N ILE A 438 44.46 -3.15 32.67
CA ILE A 438 45.05 -2.40 31.54
C ILE A 438 44.40 -1.03 31.37
N LEU A 439 43.08 -0.94 31.53
CA LEU A 439 42.34 0.30 31.39
C LEU A 439 42.51 1.28 32.57
N LYS A 440 43.03 0.86 33.73
CA LYS A 440 43.25 1.76 34.88
C LYS A 440 44.18 2.91 34.52
N ASP A 441 45.21 2.63 33.73
CA ASP A 441 46.29 3.55 33.39
C ASP A 441 45.94 4.58 32.31
N VAL A 442 44.73 4.54 31.77
CA VAL A 442 44.26 5.50 30.76
C VAL A 442 43.85 6.82 31.44
N PRO A 443 44.47 7.96 31.07
CA PRO A 443 44.13 9.26 31.64
C PRO A 443 42.69 9.64 31.29
N ASN A 444 42.02 10.39 32.17
CA ASN A 444 40.70 10.93 31.88
C ASN A 444 40.84 12.35 31.33
N PRO A 445 40.56 12.61 30.04
CA PRO A 445 40.70 13.95 29.47
C PRO A 445 39.70 14.96 30.03
N ASN A 446 38.65 14.49 30.72
CA ASN A 446 37.62 15.35 31.33
C ASN A 446 37.86 15.61 32.82
N ARG A 447 38.96 15.11 33.41
CA ARG A 447 39.31 15.43 34.79
C ARG A 447 40.28 16.61 34.82
N ASP A 448 39.80 17.72 35.36
CA ASP A 448 40.69 18.63 36.09
C ASP A 448 40.98 18.00 37.46
N ASN A 449 42.18 18.22 37.99
CA ASN A 449 42.85 17.38 39.01
C ASN A 449 42.12 17.09 40.34
N ASP A 450 40.89 17.57 40.58
CA ASP A 450 40.24 17.50 41.91
C ASP A 450 38.75 17.01 41.91
N ASP A 451 38.23 16.39 40.84
CA ASP A 451 36.87 15.82 40.84
C ASP A 451 36.86 14.27 40.88
N GLU A 452 36.83 13.71 42.10
CA GLU A 452 36.77 12.25 42.37
C GLU A 452 35.46 11.57 41.95
N GLY A 453 34.44 12.34 41.55
CA GLY A 453 33.08 11.84 41.28
C GLY A 453 32.79 11.34 39.85
N PHE A 454 33.62 11.66 38.85
CA PHE A 454 33.35 11.27 37.46
C PHE A 454 33.88 9.87 37.15
N SER A 455 32.97 8.89 37.05
CA SER A 455 33.23 7.52 36.61
C SER A 455 33.33 7.36 35.09
N PHE A 456 32.92 8.37 34.32
CA PHE A 456 32.97 8.39 32.86
C PHE A 456 34.34 8.85 32.36
N ASN A 457 35.03 7.99 31.62
CA ASN A 457 36.28 8.32 30.93
C ASN A 457 36.13 7.98 29.43
N PRO A 458 36.02 8.99 28.55
CA PRO A 458 35.79 8.75 27.13
C PRO A 458 36.97 8.07 26.44
N LEU A 459 38.21 8.32 26.88
CA LEU A 459 39.39 7.70 26.29
C LEU A 459 39.47 6.21 26.61
N LYS A 460 39.06 5.79 27.82
CA LYS A 460 38.95 4.35 28.18
C LYS A 460 37.97 3.64 27.27
N ILE A 461 36.81 4.26 27.03
CA ILE A 461 35.78 3.72 26.13
C ILE A 461 36.32 3.65 24.71
N ASP A 462 36.94 4.71 24.20
CA ASP A 462 37.49 4.79 22.84
C ASP A 462 38.53 3.68 22.57
N VAL A 463 39.57 3.55 23.40
CA VAL A 463 40.60 2.51 23.17
C VAL A 463 40.05 1.09 23.28
N PHE A 464 39.11 0.85 24.20
CA PHE A 464 38.49 -0.45 24.41
C PHE A 464 37.57 -0.83 23.24
N VAL A 465 36.66 0.06 22.85
CA VAL A 465 35.70 -0.16 21.76
C VAL A 465 36.44 -0.33 20.44
N GLN A 466 37.42 0.54 20.15
CA GLN A 466 38.24 0.44 18.93
C GLN A 466 38.95 -0.91 18.84
N ALA A 467 39.65 -1.34 19.90
CA ALA A 467 40.38 -2.61 19.90
C ALA A 467 39.44 -3.81 19.80
N LEU A 468 38.35 -3.82 20.58
CA LEU A 468 37.39 -4.92 20.59
C LEU A 468 36.70 -5.07 19.23
N LEU A 469 36.13 -3.99 18.69
CA LEU A 469 35.42 -4.02 17.40
C LEU A 469 36.36 -4.36 16.24
N HIS A 470 37.60 -3.87 16.27
CA HIS A 470 38.60 -4.22 15.26
C HIS A 470 38.93 -5.72 15.27
N LEU A 471 39.18 -6.31 16.44
CA LEU A 471 39.48 -7.74 16.55
C LEU A 471 38.30 -8.64 16.19
N ALA A 472 37.09 -8.16 16.44
CA ALA A 472 35.84 -8.83 16.09
C ALA A 472 35.34 -8.51 14.68
N SER A 473 36.05 -7.69 13.88
CA SER A 473 35.53 -7.16 12.60
C SER A 473 35.40 -8.18 11.46
N LYS A 474 35.57 -9.47 11.74
CA LYS A 474 35.54 -10.55 10.75
C LYS A 474 34.11 -10.89 10.31
N SER A 475 33.16 -10.90 11.23
CA SER A 475 31.73 -11.15 10.94
C SER A 475 30.86 -10.68 12.10
N PHE A 476 29.56 -10.53 11.88
CA PHE A 476 28.62 -10.13 12.94
C PHE A 476 28.50 -11.12 14.11
N SER A 477 28.95 -12.36 13.95
CA SER A 477 28.94 -13.35 15.04
C SER A 477 30.17 -13.27 15.94
N HIS A 478 31.27 -12.72 15.44
CA HIS A 478 32.44 -12.39 16.25
C HIS A 478 32.17 -11.09 16.99
#